data_AF-A0A8J4QR00-F1
#
_entry.id   AF-A0A8J4QR00-F1
#
_cell.length_a   1.000
_cell.length_b   1.000
_cell.length_c   1.000
_cell.angle_alpha   90.00
_cell.angle_beta   90.00
_cell.angle_gamma   90.00
#
_symmetry.space_group_name_H-M   'P 1'
#
loop_
_entity.id
_entity.type
_entity.pdbx_description
1 polymer ?
#
loop_
_entity_poly.entity_id
_entity_poly.type
_entity_poly.pdbx_seq_one_letter_code
_entity_poly.pdbx_strand_id
1 'polypeptide(L)'
;YVVYGLDKLCSRMPPGQEKFVFIADLEGWGYSNSDIRAYLGALSILQDFYPERLGKVFIIHAPYIFMTVWKIVYPFIDKNTKKKILFVENKSLKSTLLEEIDESQLPEIYGGQLPLVPTQDS
;
A
#
# COMPACT_ATOMS: atom_id res chain seq x y z
N TYR A 1 0.45 12.13 9.77
CA TYR A 1 1.44 11.51 8.86
C TYR A 1 0.82 11.04 7.56
N VAL A 2 -0.27 10.25 7.58
CA VAL A 2 -0.92 9.72 6.35
C VAL A 2 -1.31 10.81 5.34
N VAL A 3 -2.02 11.87 5.77
CA VAL A 3 -2.40 13.00 4.89
C VAL A 3 -1.17 13.65 4.24
N TYR A 4 -0.14 13.99 5.04
CA TYR A 4 1.09 14.57 4.53
C TYR A 4 1.79 13.68 3.49
N GLY A 5 1.84 12.36 3.73
CA GLY A 5 2.40 11.41 2.78
C GLY A 5 1.62 11.36 1.46
N LEU A 6 0.28 11.36 1.53
CA LEU A 6 -0.59 11.40 0.36
C LEU A 6 -0.46 12.71 -0.42
N ASP A 7 -0.43 13.86 0.25
CA ASP A 7 -0.25 15.17 -0.39
C ASP A 7 1.09 15.27 -1.11
N LYS A 8 2.18 14.85 -0.45
CA LYS A 8 3.52 14.84 -1.03
C LYS A 8 3.58 13.91 -2.23
N LEU A 9 2.93 12.75 -2.17
CA LEU A 9 2.85 11.83 -3.30
C LEU A 9 2.06 12.45 -4.46
N CYS A 10 0.90 13.06 -4.19
CA CYS A 10 0.10 13.75 -5.20
C CYS A 10 0.87 14.88 -5.89
N SER A 11 1.64 15.67 -5.14
CA SER A 11 2.47 16.76 -5.70
C SER A 11 3.61 16.27 -6.61
N ARG A 12 3.99 15.00 -6.52
CA ARG A 12 5.09 14.39 -7.28
C ARG A 12 4.62 13.62 -8.50
N MET A 13 3.31 13.47 -8.69
CA MET A 13 2.78 12.74 -9.84
C MET A 13 3.09 13.51 -11.14
N PRO A 14 3.68 12.86 -12.15
CA PRO A 14 3.88 13.46 -13.47
C PRO A 14 2.55 13.89 -14.10
N PRO A 15 2.56 14.86 -15.04
CA PRO A 15 1.37 15.21 -15.81
C PRO A 15 0.75 13.97 -16.48
N GLY A 16 -0.55 13.76 -16.28
CA GLY A 16 -1.29 12.61 -16.81
C GLY A 16 -1.27 11.36 -15.92
N GLN A 17 -0.47 11.33 -14.85
CA GLN A 17 -0.51 10.28 -13.84
C GLN A 17 -1.49 10.67 -12.73
N GLU A 18 -2.61 9.97 -12.63
CA GLU A 18 -3.65 10.30 -11.64
C GLU A 18 -3.72 9.33 -10.47
N LYS A 19 -3.08 8.17 -10.61
CA LYS A 19 -3.18 7.06 -9.66
C LYS A 19 -1.82 6.61 -9.17
N PHE A 20 -1.82 6.10 -7.95
CA PHE A 20 -0.65 5.54 -7.28
C PHE A 20 -0.90 4.13 -6.76
N VAL A 21 0.18 3.42 -6.52
CA VAL A 21 0.18 2.06 -5.98
C VAL A 21 0.84 2.08 -4.60
N PHE A 22 0.28 1.31 -3.67
CA PHE A 22 0.92 1.05 -2.38
C PHE A 22 1.47 -0.38 -2.32
N ILE A 23 2.66 -0.51 -1.74
CA ILE A 23 3.21 -1.78 -1.26
C ILE A 23 3.17 -1.71 0.26
N ALA A 24 2.31 -2.51 0.86
CA ALA A 24 2.20 -2.67 2.31
C ALA A 24 3.00 -3.91 2.73
N ASP A 25 4.25 -3.67 3.13
CA ASP A 25 5.11 -4.70 3.69
C ASP A 25 4.80 -4.92 5.16
N LEU A 26 4.37 -6.14 5.50
CA LEU A 26 4.01 -6.56 6.85
C LEU A 26 5.09 -7.43 7.51
N GLU A 27 6.31 -7.46 6.96
CA GLU A 27 7.44 -8.10 7.64
C GLU A 27 7.64 -7.49 9.04
N GLY A 28 7.71 -8.35 10.06
CA GLY A 28 7.80 -7.92 11.48
C GLY A 28 6.49 -7.39 12.09
N TRP A 29 5.37 -7.42 11.35
CA TRP A 29 4.06 -7.05 11.90
C TRP A 29 3.52 -8.10 12.88
N GLY A 30 2.86 -7.66 13.94
CA GLY A 30 2.26 -8.50 14.97
C GLY A 30 1.19 -7.78 15.79
N TYR A 31 0.60 -8.46 16.79
CA TYR A 31 -0.47 -7.84 17.59
C TYR A 31 -0.04 -6.63 18.40
N SER A 32 1.19 -6.63 18.92
CA SER A 32 1.72 -5.54 19.75
C SER A 32 1.96 -4.24 18.97
N ASN A 33 2.03 -4.29 17.64
CA ASN A 33 2.21 -3.12 16.77
C ASN A 33 1.02 -2.90 15.81
N SER A 34 -0.13 -3.50 16.11
CA SER A 34 -1.38 -3.36 15.35
C SER A 34 -2.31 -2.32 15.98
N ASP A 35 -2.66 -1.28 15.23
CA ASP A 35 -3.68 -0.30 15.63
C ASP A 35 -4.83 -0.25 14.62
N ILE A 36 -5.91 -0.93 14.96
CA ILE A 36 -7.13 -1.02 14.14
C ILE A 36 -7.73 0.37 13.89
N ARG A 37 -7.69 1.28 14.89
CA ARG A 37 -8.25 2.63 14.73
C ARG A 37 -7.43 3.43 13.74
N ALA A 38 -6.11 3.29 13.77
CA ALA A 38 -5.24 3.92 12.78
C ALA A 38 -5.54 3.42 11.36
N TYR A 39 -5.76 2.11 11.16
CA TYR A 39 -6.13 1.56 9.85
C TYR A 39 -7.47 2.09 9.34
N LEU A 40 -8.49 2.13 10.20
CA LEU A 40 -9.80 2.69 9.85
C LEU A 40 -9.71 4.19 9.52
N GLY A 41 -8.91 4.94 10.28
CA GLY A 41 -8.67 6.36 9.99
C GLY A 41 -7.95 6.58 8.66
N ALA A 42 -6.92 5.78 8.36
CA ALA A 42 -6.23 5.86 7.08
C ALA A 42 -7.14 5.48 5.90
N LEU A 43 -8.00 4.48 6.07
CA LEU A 43 -9.02 4.10 5.08
C LEU A 43 -10.03 5.21 4.84
N SER A 44 -10.55 5.85 5.90
CA SER A 44 -11.45 7.01 5.77
C SER A 44 -10.75 8.15 5.03
N ILE A 45 -9.50 8.48 5.39
CA ILE A 45 -8.74 9.53 4.68
C ILE A 45 -8.64 9.21 3.19
N LEU A 46 -8.27 7.98 2.84
CA LEU A 46 -8.09 7.58 1.44
C LEU A 46 -9.41 7.61 0.65
N GLN A 47 -10.49 7.09 1.25
CA GLN A 47 -11.79 7.01 0.60
C GLN A 47 -12.48 8.37 0.48
N ASP A 48 -12.35 9.23 1.49
CA ASP A 48 -13.10 10.48 1.59
C ASP A 48 -12.38 11.65 0.90
N PHE A 49 -11.04 11.71 0.95
CA PHE A 49 -10.26 12.86 0.46
C PHE A 49 -9.46 12.58 -0.81
N TYR A 50 -9.16 11.31 -1.12
CA TYR A 50 -8.44 10.92 -2.33
C TYR A 50 -9.20 9.85 -3.13
N PRO A 51 -10.52 10.06 -3.40
CA PRO A 51 -11.30 9.09 -4.13
C PRO A 51 -10.67 8.82 -5.51
N GLU A 52 -10.68 7.56 -5.90
CA GLU A 52 -10.16 7.08 -7.19
C GLU A 52 -8.65 7.27 -7.46
N ARG A 53 -7.89 7.91 -6.55
CA ARG A 53 -6.42 8.06 -6.65
C ARG A 53 -5.66 6.77 -6.36
N LEU A 54 -6.24 5.88 -5.54
CA LEU A 54 -5.66 4.56 -5.33
C LEU A 54 -5.82 3.70 -6.59
N GLY A 55 -4.71 3.25 -7.17
CA GLY A 55 -4.66 2.25 -8.24
C GLY A 55 -4.74 0.82 -7.68
N LYS A 56 -3.76 0.44 -6.86
CA LYS A 56 -3.63 -0.91 -6.28
C LYS A 56 -2.93 -0.87 -4.91
N VAL A 57 -3.20 -1.85 -4.06
CA VAL A 57 -2.45 -2.11 -2.82
C VAL A 57 -1.96 -3.54 -2.85
N PHE A 58 -0.65 -3.73 -2.82
CA PHE A 58 -0.02 -5.03 -2.65
C PHE A 58 0.28 -5.24 -1.17
N ILE A 59 -0.35 -6.23 -0.55
CA ILE A 59 -0.03 -6.65 0.82
C ILE A 59 0.94 -7.83 0.72
N ILE A 60 2.14 -7.63 1.26
CA ILE A 60 3.26 -8.57 1.12
C ILE A 60 3.77 -8.96 2.51
N HIS A 61 4.40 -10.14 2.63
CA HIS A 61 4.90 -10.67 3.89
C HIS A 61 3.84 -10.73 5.03
N ALA A 62 2.56 -10.81 4.68
CA ALA A 62 1.48 -10.84 5.65
C ALA A 62 1.56 -12.11 6.52
N PRO A 63 1.77 -11.99 7.85
CA PRO A 63 1.74 -13.16 8.71
C PRO A 63 0.31 -13.72 8.79
N TYR A 64 0.14 -15.03 8.97
CA TYR A 64 -1.19 -15.67 9.04
C TYR A 64 -2.15 -14.98 10.02
N ILE A 65 -1.61 -14.46 11.11
CA ILE A 65 -2.38 -13.78 12.15
C ILE A 65 -2.99 -12.44 11.70
N PHE A 66 -2.43 -11.82 10.67
CA PHE A 66 -2.98 -10.61 10.03
C PHE A 66 -4.40 -10.85 9.51
N MET A 67 -4.73 -12.08 9.11
CA MET A 67 -6.08 -12.40 8.60
C MET A 67 -7.18 -12.14 9.62
N THR A 68 -6.89 -12.21 10.92
CA THR A 68 -7.85 -11.85 11.98
C THR A 68 -8.15 -10.36 11.96
N VAL A 69 -7.12 -9.51 11.86
CA VAL A 69 -7.29 -8.05 11.76
C VAL A 69 -7.95 -7.68 10.45
N TRP A 70 -7.54 -8.32 9.35
CA TRP A 70 -8.15 -8.12 8.04
C TRP A 70 -9.67 -8.35 8.06
N LYS A 71 -10.15 -9.41 8.72
CA LYS A 71 -11.60 -9.66 8.89
C LYS A 71 -12.33 -8.55 9.64
N ILE A 72 -11.67 -7.87 10.57
CA ILE A 72 -12.24 -6.74 11.32
C ILE A 72 -12.30 -5.49 10.44
N VAL A 73 -11.25 -5.23 9.65
CA VAL A 73 -11.15 -4.02 8.81
C VAL A 73 -11.97 -4.15 7.52
N TYR A 74 -12.04 -5.35 6.93
CA TYR A 74 -12.66 -5.61 5.62
C TYR A 74 -14.10 -5.07 5.46
N PRO A 75 -15.01 -5.17 6.45
CA PRO A 75 -16.36 -4.61 6.33
C PRO A 75 -16.38 -3.09 6.07
N PHE A 76 -15.39 -2.36 6.55
CA PHE A 76 -15.29 -0.90 6.45
C PHE A 76 -14.66 -0.40 5.14
N ILE A 77 -14.11 -1.31 4.33
CA ILE A 77 -13.51 -0.99 3.03
C ILE A 77 -14.61 -0.94 1.97
N ASP A 78 -14.66 0.12 1.18
CA ASP A 78 -15.61 0.24 0.09
C ASP A 78 -15.39 -0.82 -1.02
N LYS A 79 -16.41 -1.08 -1.84
CA LYS A 79 -16.38 -2.14 -2.87
C LYS A 79 -15.30 -1.92 -3.94
N ASN A 80 -14.99 -0.68 -4.29
CA ASN A 80 -13.98 -0.37 -5.29
C ASN A 80 -12.58 -0.54 -4.71
N THR A 81 -12.35 -0.11 -3.47
CA THR A 81 -11.07 -0.31 -2.79
C THR A 81 -10.78 -1.79 -2.53
N LYS A 82 -11.78 -2.60 -2.17
CA LYS A 82 -11.63 -4.06 -2.03
C LYS A 82 -11.03 -4.73 -3.27
N LYS A 83 -11.46 -4.32 -4.47
CA LYS A 83 -10.98 -4.88 -5.74
C LYS A 83 -9.52 -4.52 -6.06
N LYS A 84 -8.98 -3.50 -5.38
CA LYS A 84 -7.62 -2.99 -5.58
C LYS A 84 -6.60 -3.62 -4.64
N ILE A 85 -7.06 -4.38 -3.64
CA ILE A 85 -6.19 -4.97 -2.62
C ILE A 85 -5.83 -6.39 -3.06
N LEU A 86 -4.52 -6.64 -3.22
CA LEU A 86 -3.97 -7.93 -3.61
C LEU A 86 -3.02 -8.42 -2.53
N PHE A 87 -3.28 -9.61 -1.99
CA PHE A 87 -2.31 -10.32 -1.16
C PHE A 87 -1.35 -11.06 -2.07
N VAL A 88 -0.06 -10.83 -1.90
CA VAL A 88 0.98 -11.44 -2.73
C VAL A 88 1.74 -12.47 -1.92
N GLU A 89 1.88 -13.68 -2.47
CA GLU A 89 2.68 -14.72 -1.86
C GLU A 89 4.18 -14.45 -2.05
N ASN A 90 4.99 -14.75 -1.03
CA ASN A 90 6.44 -14.51 -1.08
C ASN A 90 7.11 -15.15 -2.29
N LYS A 91 6.65 -16.34 -2.70
CA LYS A 91 7.20 -17.09 -3.84
C LYS A 91 7.03 -16.39 -5.20
N SER A 92 6.01 -15.54 -5.33
CA SER A 92 5.68 -14.82 -6.57
C SER A 92 5.78 -13.31 -6.41
N LEU A 93 6.35 -12.82 -5.29
CA LEU A 93 6.38 -11.42 -4.93
C LEU A 93 6.97 -10.55 -6.05
N LYS A 94 8.20 -10.85 -6.47
CA LYS A 94 8.91 -10.08 -7.50
C LYS A 94 8.15 -10.08 -8.82
N SER A 95 7.72 -11.25 -9.30
CA SER A 95 7.03 -11.36 -10.60
C SER A 95 5.71 -10.58 -10.59
N THR A 96 4.91 -10.70 -9.52
CA THR A 96 3.63 -9.99 -9.42
C THR A 96 3.81 -8.47 -9.33
N LEU A 97 4.85 -7.98 -8.65
CA LEU A 97 5.11 -6.54 -8.59
C LEU A 97 5.56 -6.00 -9.95
N LEU A 98 6.44 -6.72 -10.67
CA LEU A 98 6.94 -6.30 -11.98
C LEU A 98 5.91 -6.39 -13.12
N GLU A 99 4.82 -7.15 -12.95
CA GLU A 99 3.69 -7.14 -13.88
C GLU A 99 2.94 -5.79 -13.89
N GLU A 100 3.06 -5.02 -12.81
CA GLU A 100 2.22 -3.83 -12.56
C GLU A 100 3.05 -2.56 -12.30
N ILE A 101 4.31 -2.72 -11.89
CA ILE A 101 5.23 -1.64 -11.55
C ILE A 101 6.46 -1.80 -12.43
N ASP A 102 6.78 -0.74 -13.18
CA ASP A 102 8.01 -0.70 -13.97
C ASP A 102 9.24 -0.92 -13.07
N GLU A 103 10.22 -1.67 -13.57
CA GLU A 103 11.41 -2.04 -12.80
C GLU A 103 12.17 -0.81 -12.26
N SER A 104 12.18 0.31 -13.00
CA SER A 104 12.80 1.57 -12.59
C SER A 104 12.05 2.30 -11.47
N GLN A 105 10.81 1.91 -11.20
CA GLN A 105 9.94 2.49 -10.17
C GLN A 105 9.75 1.57 -8.97
N LEU A 106 10.23 0.32 -9.06
CA LEU A 106 10.16 -0.64 -7.97
C LEU A 106 11.43 -0.58 -7.12
N PRO A 107 11.33 -0.50 -5.78
CA PRO A 107 12.50 -0.54 -4.90
C PRO A 107 13.38 -1.77 -5.08
N GLU A 108 14.70 -1.60 -4.94
CA GLU A 108 15.70 -2.69 -5.04
C GLU A 108 15.39 -3.86 -4.11
N ILE A 109 14.89 -3.57 -2.89
CA ILE A 109 14.51 -4.58 -1.89
C ILE A 109 13.37 -5.51 -2.37
N TYR A 110 12.59 -5.09 -3.36
CA TYR A 110 11.53 -5.88 -3.98
C TYR A 110 11.92 -6.40 -5.37
N GLY A 111 13.19 -6.22 -5.76
CA GLY A 111 13.75 -6.72 -7.00
C GLY A 111 13.64 -5.79 -8.20
N GLY A 112 13.44 -4.47 -7.98
CA GLY A 112 13.56 -3.44 -9.00
C GLY A 112 14.91 -2.70 -8.97
N GLN A 113 14.93 -1.47 -9.48
CA GLN A 113 16.14 -0.63 -9.63
C GLN A 113 16.08 0.69 -8.86
N LEU A 114 14.97 0.98 -8.17
CA LEU A 114 14.81 2.23 -7.45
C LEU A 114 15.49 2.16 -6.07
N PRO A 115 16.43 3.08 -5.74
CA PRO A 115 16.97 3.17 -4.38
C PRO A 115 15.86 3.53 -3.39
N LEU A 116 15.80 2.82 -2.27
CA LEU A 116 14.81 3.12 -1.23
C LEU A 116 15.19 4.42 -0.51
N VAL A 117 14.37 5.46 -0.67
CA VAL A 117 14.55 6.74 0.04
C VAL A 117 13.43 6.91 1.08
N PRO A 118 13.74 7.13 2.36
CA PRO A 118 12.72 7.41 3.37
C PRO A 118 11.95 8.69 3.05
N THR A 119 10.64 8.71 3.26
CA THR A 119 9.77 9.86 2.92
C THR A 119 10.20 11.18 3.58
N GLN A 120 10.91 11.09 4.71
CA GLN A 120 11.43 12.24 5.46
C GLN A 120 12.65 12.87 4.79
N ASP A 121 13.46 12.04 4.12
CA ASP A 121 14.67 12.44 3.40
C ASP A 121 14.41 12.70 1.91
N SER A 122 13.19 12.36 1.44
CA SER A 122 12.77 12.43 0.04
C SER A 122 12.31 13.81 -0.41
#